data_AF-A0A941PQX1-F1
#
_entry.id   AF-A0A941PQX1-F1
#
_cell.length_a   1.000
_cell.length_b   1.000
_cell.length_c   1.000
_cell.angle_alpha   90.00
_cell.angle_beta   90.00
_cell.angle_gamma   90.00
#
_symmetry.space_group_name_H-M   'P 1'
#
loop_
_entity.id
_entity.type
_entity.pdbx_description
1 polymer ?
#
loop_
_entity_poly.entity_id
_entity_poly.type
_entity_poly.pdbx_seq_one_letter_code
_entity_poly.pdbx_strand_id
1 'polypeptide(L)'
;MTRHAALHKTSGMALIAVLWIVAALSLMVIGVTGTVRQQVQAAGNQRDQISGRALGEAAAALVVQQLQVERQRPTGLVEVPVSYGGVEMSVQVAPLDGLISLNGAPPDLLAALLQVAGGLPVAQAQELATRLVLWRDG
;
A
#
# COMPACT_ATOMS: atom_id res chain seq x y z
N MET A 1 -82.13 4.09 -7.02
CA MET A 1 -81.05 5.11 -7.14
C MET A 1 -80.50 5.31 -5.74
N THR A 2 -79.26 5.02 -5.33
CA THR A 2 -77.93 4.99 -5.96
C THR A 2 -76.98 4.32 -4.95
N ARG A 3 -76.43 3.12 -5.20
CA ARG A 3 -75.35 2.54 -4.37
C ARG A 3 -74.45 1.57 -5.16
N HIS A 4 -73.69 2.07 -6.14
CA HIS A 4 -72.63 1.29 -6.80
C HIS A 4 -71.39 2.15 -7.12
N ALA A 5 -70.75 2.75 -6.10
CA ALA A 5 -69.53 3.55 -6.33
C ALA A 5 -68.43 3.44 -5.26
N ALA A 6 -68.51 2.52 -4.29
CA ALA A 6 -67.57 2.52 -3.15
C ALA A 6 -66.59 1.33 -3.09
N LEU A 7 -66.65 0.36 -4.00
CA LEU A 7 -65.84 -0.86 -3.90
C LEU A 7 -64.55 -0.85 -4.74
N HIS A 8 -64.39 0.12 -5.65
CA HIS A 8 -63.18 0.20 -6.50
C HIS A 8 -62.04 1.03 -5.88
N LYS A 9 -62.31 1.86 -4.87
CA LYS A 9 -61.31 2.79 -4.30
C LYS A 9 -60.38 2.14 -3.27
N THR A 10 -60.84 1.11 -2.57
CA THR A 10 -60.10 0.43 -1.49
C THR A 10 -59.09 -0.58 -2.02
N SER A 11 -59.39 -1.24 -3.15
CA SER A 11 -58.49 -2.21 -3.77
C SER A 11 -57.25 -1.55 -4.38
N GLY A 12 -57.38 -0.33 -4.92
CA GLY A 12 -56.23 0.44 -5.40
C GLY A 12 -55.25 0.82 -4.29
N MET A 13 -55.74 1.20 -3.11
CA MET A 13 -54.90 1.55 -1.95
C MET A 13 -54.13 0.34 -1.40
N ALA A 14 -54.78 -0.83 -1.32
CA ALA A 14 -54.11 -2.07 -0.89
C ALA A 14 -52.99 -2.47 -1.84
N LEU A 15 -53.22 -2.34 -3.16
CA LEU A 15 -52.22 -2.68 -4.18
C LEU A 15 -51.02 -1.71 -4.14
N ILE A 16 -51.27 -0.42 -3.89
CA ILE A 16 -50.21 0.57 -3.67
C ILE A 16 -49.37 0.21 -2.44
N ALA A 17 -50.00 -0.17 -1.32
CA ALA A 17 -49.27 -0.56 -0.10
C ALA A 17 -48.37 -1.78 -0.33
N VAL A 18 -48.86 -2.81 -1.03
CA VAL A 18 -48.06 -3.99 -1.38
C VAL A 18 -46.91 -3.61 -2.30
N LEU A 19 -47.17 -2.78 -3.32
CA LEU A 19 -46.11 -2.31 -4.23
C LEU A 19 -45.01 -1.58 -3.46
N TRP A 20 -45.36 -0.73 -2.50
CA TRP A 20 -44.39 -0.04 -1.66
C TRP A 20 -43.59 -0.98 -0.76
N ILE A 21 -44.22 -2.01 -0.19
CA ILE A 21 -43.51 -3.02 0.60
C ILE A 21 -42.53 -3.80 -0.30
N VAL A 22 -42.97 -4.24 -1.48
CA VAL A 22 -42.12 -4.94 -2.44
C VAL A 22 -40.96 -4.05 -2.91
N ALA A 23 -41.22 -2.76 -3.14
CA ALA A 23 -40.19 -1.79 -3.48
C ALA A 23 -39.17 -1.61 -2.35
N ALA A 24 -39.62 -1.48 -1.10
CA ALA A 24 -38.76 -1.36 0.08
C ALA A 24 -37.91 -2.63 0.28
N LEU A 25 -38.51 -3.81 0.15
CA LEU A 25 -37.81 -5.09 0.22
C LEU A 25 -36.78 -5.22 -0.91
N SER A 26 -37.13 -4.82 -2.13
CA SER A 26 -36.22 -4.86 -3.28
C SER A 26 -35.00 -3.94 -3.05
N LEU A 27 -35.23 -2.73 -2.53
CA LEU A 27 -34.15 -1.80 -2.20
C LEU A 27 -33.24 -2.37 -1.09
N MET A 28 -33.81 -3.00 -0.07
CA MET A 28 -33.05 -3.66 0.99
C MET A 28 -32.16 -4.78 0.45
N VAL A 29 -32.70 -5.64 -0.43
CA VAL A 29 -31.95 -6.73 -1.07
C VAL A 29 -30.80 -6.19 -1.91
N ILE A 30 -31.02 -5.11 -2.67
CA ILE A 30 -29.96 -4.45 -3.45
C ILE A 30 -28.86 -3.93 -2.52
N GLY A 31 -29.22 -3.27 -1.42
CA GLY A 31 -28.28 -2.77 -0.42
C GLY A 31 -27.42 -3.88 0.19
N VAL A 32 -28.05 -4.95 0.70
CA VAL A 32 -27.36 -6.09 1.31
C VAL A 32 -26.44 -6.79 0.29
N THR A 33 -26.91 -6.99 -0.94
CA THR A 33 -26.12 -7.63 -2.00
C THR A 33 -24.87 -6.78 -2.33
N GLY A 34 -25.02 -5.46 -2.37
CA GLY A 34 -23.89 -4.54 -2.54
C GLY A 34 -22.87 -4.67 -1.42
N THR A 35 -23.32 -4.68 -0.17
CA THR A 35 -22.44 -4.83 1.00
C THR A 35 -21.69 -6.16 1.00
N VAL A 36 -22.36 -7.28 0.72
CA VAL A 36 -21.70 -8.60 0.67
C VAL A 36 -20.64 -8.64 -0.43
N ARG A 37 -20.94 -8.12 -1.63
CA ARG A 37 -19.95 -8.04 -2.71
C ARG A 37 -18.73 -7.22 -2.30
N GLN A 38 -18.95 -6.10 -1.62
CA GLN A 38 -17.85 -5.25 -1.14
C GLN A 38 -17.01 -5.97 -0.07
N GLN A 39 -17.63 -6.71 0.84
CA GLN A 39 -16.90 -7.51 1.84
C GLN A 39 -16.08 -8.63 1.19
N VAL A 40 -16.63 -9.32 0.19
CA VAL A 40 -15.90 -10.36 -0.56
C VAL A 40 -14.69 -9.76 -1.28
N GLN A 41 -14.86 -8.62 -1.94
CA GLN A 41 -13.76 -7.92 -2.62
C GLN A 41 -12.69 -7.45 -1.62
N ALA A 42 -13.11 -6.87 -0.49
CA ALA A 42 -12.18 -6.44 0.56
C ALA A 42 -11.39 -7.62 1.14
N ALA A 43 -12.05 -8.75 1.42
CA ALA A 43 -11.41 -9.96 1.91
C ALA A 43 -10.43 -10.56 0.88
N GLY A 44 -10.80 -10.54 -0.41
CA GLY A 44 -9.91 -10.91 -1.51
C GLY A 44 -8.65 -10.06 -1.54
N ASN A 45 -8.80 -8.73 -1.56
CA ASN A 45 -7.68 -7.79 -1.55
C ASN A 45 -6.77 -7.95 -0.30
N GLN A 46 -7.35 -8.23 0.86
CA GLN A 46 -6.58 -8.47 2.08
C GLN A 46 -5.76 -9.77 1.98
N ARG A 47 -6.37 -10.84 1.44
CA ARG A 47 -5.68 -12.10 1.21
C ARG A 47 -4.53 -11.94 0.21
N ASP A 48 -4.76 -11.21 -0.87
CA ASP A 48 -3.74 -10.98 -1.90
C ASP A 48 -2.56 -10.17 -1.32
N GLN A 49 -2.84 -9.16 -0.49
CA GLN A 49 -1.80 -8.40 0.21
C GLN A 49 -0.98 -9.26 1.17
N ILE A 50 -1.63 -10.11 1.98
CA ILE A 50 -0.93 -11.02 2.90
C ILE A 50 -0.06 -12.00 2.11
N SER A 51 -0.61 -12.58 1.04
CA SER A 51 0.10 -13.54 0.20
C SER A 51 1.29 -12.90 -0.51
N GLY A 52 1.09 -11.71 -1.11
CA GLY A 52 2.15 -10.95 -1.76
C GLY A 52 3.26 -10.54 -0.80
N ARG A 53 2.91 -10.11 0.42
CA ARG A 53 3.89 -9.80 1.47
C ARG A 53 4.70 -11.02 1.88
N ALA A 54 4.03 -12.15 2.12
CA ALA A 54 4.71 -13.39 2.49
C ALA A 54 5.66 -13.89 1.40
N LEU A 55 5.25 -13.80 0.12
CA LEU A 55 6.11 -14.13 -1.02
C LEU A 55 7.32 -13.18 -1.12
N GLY A 56 7.11 -11.87 -0.94
CA GLY A 56 8.20 -10.88 -0.95
C GLY A 56 9.20 -11.07 0.19
N GLU A 57 8.71 -11.35 1.40
CA GLU A 57 9.56 -11.66 2.56
C GLU A 57 10.36 -12.96 2.33
N ALA A 58 9.74 -13.99 1.75
CA ALA A 58 10.44 -15.22 1.38
C ALA A 58 11.51 -14.98 0.31
N ALA A 59 11.21 -14.19 -0.73
CA ALA A 59 12.16 -13.86 -1.79
C ALA A 59 13.37 -13.09 -1.23
N ALA A 60 13.13 -12.08 -0.38
CA ALA A 60 14.18 -11.33 0.28
C ALA A 60 15.07 -12.22 1.16
N ALA A 61 14.45 -13.11 1.96
CA ALA A 61 15.19 -14.03 2.82
C ALA A 61 16.07 -14.99 2.02
N LEU A 62 15.58 -15.52 0.89
CA LEU A 62 16.35 -16.39 -0.01
C LEU A 62 17.56 -15.65 -0.60
N VAL A 63 17.38 -14.41 -1.04
CA VAL A 63 18.48 -13.60 -1.58
C VAL A 63 19.51 -13.27 -0.51
N VAL A 64 19.08 -12.90 0.70
CA VAL A 64 19.99 -12.68 1.82
C VAL A 64 20.78 -13.96 2.15
N GLN A 65 20.14 -15.12 2.14
CA GLN A 65 20.82 -16.40 2.36
C GLN A 65 21.86 -16.68 1.27
N GLN A 66 21.54 -16.41 0.00
CA GLN A 66 22.50 -16.54 -1.11
C GLN A 66 23.70 -15.61 -0.91
N LEU A 67 23.44 -14.33 -0.58
CA LEU A 67 24.48 -13.33 -0.32
C LEU A 67 25.40 -13.69 0.85
N GLN A 68 24.94 -14.45 1.83
CA GLN A 68 25.78 -14.93 2.94
C GLN A 68 26.80 -15.99 2.52
N VAL A 69 26.50 -16.78 1.49
CA VAL A 69 27.38 -17.85 0.98
C VAL A 69 28.25 -17.35 -0.18
N GLU A 70 27.78 -16.31 -0.88
CA GLU A 70 28.53 -15.63 -1.94
C GLU A 70 29.85 -15.04 -1.41
N ARG A 71 30.96 -15.36 -2.08
CA ARG A 71 32.28 -14.83 -1.68
C ARG A 71 32.47 -13.37 -2.07
N GLN A 72 31.79 -12.92 -3.12
CA GLN A 72 31.96 -11.60 -3.70
C GLN A 72 30.65 -10.84 -3.65
N ARG A 73 30.61 -9.76 -2.85
CA ARG A 73 29.41 -8.95 -2.72
C ARG A 73 29.18 -8.12 -3.99
N PRO A 74 27.91 -7.84 -4.35
CA PRO A 74 27.58 -6.90 -5.40
C PRO A 74 28.23 -5.54 -5.14
N THR A 75 28.89 -4.97 -6.15
CA THR A 75 29.48 -3.62 -6.11
C THR A 75 28.57 -2.55 -6.70
N GLY A 76 27.44 -2.95 -7.27
CA GLY A 76 26.41 -2.06 -7.81
C GLY A 76 25.02 -2.70 -7.69
N LEU A 77 24.01 -2.04 -8.25
CA LEU A 77 22.65 -2.57 -8.29
C LEU A 77 22.62 -3.84 -9.14
N VAL A 78 22.18 -4.94 -8.55
CA VAL A 78 22.03 -6.24 -9.22
C VAL A 78 20.60 -6.74 -9.05
N GLU A 79 20.09 -7.37 -10.09
CA GLU A 79 18.78 -8.01 -10.10
C GLU A 79 18.95 -9.53 -9.98
N VAL A 80 18.31 -10.13 -8.98
CA VAL A 80 18.41 -11.56 -8.67
C VAL A 80 17.04 -12.21 -8.89
N PRO A 81 16.93 -13.12 -9.88
CA PRO A 81 15.69 -13.88 -10.07
C PRO A 81 15.49 -14.88 -8.94
N VAL A 82 14.26 -14.96 -8.43
CA VAL A 82 13.89 -15.86 -7.33
C VAL A 82 12.58 -16.55 -7.66
N SER A 83 12.58 -17.88 -7.57
CA SER A 83 11.37 -18.69 -7.69
C SER A 83 10.98 -19.24 -6.32
N TYR A 84 9.76 -18.97 -5.87
CA TYR A 84 9.25 -19.49 -4.61
C TYR A 84 7.73 -19.72 -4.68
N GLY A 85 7.27 -20.90 -4.24
CA GLY A 85 5.84 -21.24 -4.27
C GLY A 85 5.23 -21.29 -5.67
N GLY A 86 6.05 -21.54 -6.71
CA GLY A 86 5.62 -21.53 -8.11
C GLY A 86 5.45 -20.11 -8.71
N VAL A 87 5.87 -19.08 -7.98
CA VAL A 87 5.86 -17.68 -8.44
C VAL A 87 7.28 -17.25 -8.73
N GLU A 88 7.50 -16.76 -9.95
CA GLU A 88 8.75 -16.11 -10.35
C GLU A 88 8.72 -14.64 -9.92
N MET A 89 9.78 -14.20 -9.24
CA MET A 89 9.96 -12.85 -8.72
C MET A 89 11.36 -12.38 -9.04
N SER A 90 11.54 -11.06 -8.96
CA SER A 90 12.84 -10.43 -9.13
C SER A 90 13.15 -9.55 -7.93
N VAL A 91 14.34 -9.71 -7.35
CA VAL A 91 14.80 -8.97 -6.18
C VAL A 91 15.99 -8.10 -6.58
N GLN A 92 15.88 -6.80 -6.31
CA GLN A 92 16.98 -5.88 -6.52
C GLN A 92 17.83 -5.76 -5.25
N VAL A 93 19.14 -5.93 -5.41
CA VAL A 93 20.14 -5.81 -4.34
C VAL A 93 21.00 -4.60 -4.64
N ALA A 94 21.00 -3.62 -3.73
CA ALA A 94 21.80 -2.41 -3.82
C ALA A 94 22.81 -2.36 -2.66
N PRO A 95 24.12 -2.31 -2.93
CA PRO A 95 25.12 -2.09 -1.88
C PRO A 95 25.04 -0.66 -1.35
N LEU A 96 25.02 -0.51 -0.03
CA LEU A 96 25.00 0.80 0.63
C LEU A 96 26.39 1.27 1.09
N ASP A 97 27.38 0.38 1.08
CA ASP A 97 28.74 0.61 1.60
C ASP A 97 29.51 1.75 0.89
N GLY A 98 29.03 2.20 -0.28
CA GLY A 98 29.58 3.33 -1.04
C GLY A 98 28.86 4.67 -0.84
N LEU A 99 27.82 4.72 -0.01
CA LEU A 99 27.04 5.94 0.23
C LEU A 99 27.49 6.66 1.51
N ILE A 100 27.33 7.99 1.53
CA ILE A 100 27.57 8.79 2.73
C ILE A 100 26.42 8.52 3.73
N SER A 101 26.74 7.91 4.86
CA SER A 101 25.77 7.61 5.92
C SER A 101 25.30 8.89 6.61
N LEU A 102 24.04 9.27 6.43
CA LEU A 102 23.45 10.44 7.11
C LEU A 102 23.38 10.25 8.64
N ASN A 103 23.30 9.00 9.09
CA ASN A 103 23.16 8.66 10.51
C ASN A 103 24.50 8.68 11.26
N GLY A 104 25.64 8.75 10.57
CA GLY A 104 26.95 8.64 11.23
C GLY A 104 28.07 9.48 10.60
N ALA A 105 27.81 10.17 9.49
CA ALA A 105 28.81 11.03 8.88
C ALA A 105 29.18 12.20 9.81
N PRO A 106 30.47 12.58 9.85
CA PRO A 106 30.90 13.79 10.53
C PRO A 106 30.34 15.04 9.83
N PRO A 107 30.17 16.16 10.55
CA PRO A 107 29.59 17.39 10.01
C PRO A 107 30.34 17.90 8.77
N ASP A 108 31.67 17.75 8.73
CA ASP A 108 32.47 18.18 7.58
C ASP A 108 32.16 17.38 6.30
N LEU A 109 31.91 16.07 6.44
CA LEU A 109 31.54 15.23 5.30
C LEU A 109 30.12 15.53 4.81
N LEU A 110 29.20 15.84 5.73
CA LEU A 110 27.85 16.30 5.37
C LEU A 110 27.87 17.67 4.69
N ALA A 111 28.72 18.60 5.16
CA ALA A 111 28.90 19.89 4.51
C ALA A 111 29.46 19.72 3.09
N ALA A 112 30.44 18.84 2.90
CA ALA A 112 30.97 18.51 1.58
C ALA A 112 29.91 17.88 0.66
N LEU A 113 29.08 16.96 1.17
CA LEU A 113 27.93 16.40 0.44
C LEU A 113 26.98 17.50 -0.02
N LEU A 114 26.58 18.38 0.90
CA LEU A 114 25.63 19.47 0.64
C LEU A 114 26.19 20.51 -0.34
N GLN A 115 27.50 20.74 -0.33
CA GLN A 115 28.17 21.60 -1.29
C GLN A 115 28.25 20.95 -2.68
N VAL A 116 28.75 19.71 -2.77
CA VAL A 116 29.05 19.06 -4.06
C VAL A 116 27.80 18.51 -4.73
N ALA A 117 27.02 17.70 -4.00
CA ALA A 117 25.80 17.08 -4.52
C ALA A 117 24.59 18.01 -4.39
N GLY A 118 24.54 18.81 -3.32
CA GLY A 118 23.44 19.76 -3.07
C GLY A 118 23.61 21.12 -3.74
N GLY A 119 24.80 21.45 -4.25
CA GLY A 119 25.08 22.73 -4.91
C GLY A 119 25.02 23.96 -3.99
N LEU A 120 25.10 23.77 -2.67
CA LEU A 120 24.97 24.86 -1.71
C LEU A 120 26.27 25.67 -1.57
N PRO A 121 26.19 27.00 -1.35
CA PRO A 121 27.35 27.80 -0.96
C PRO A 121 27.97 27.26 0.34
N VAL A 122 29.31 27.34 0.46
CA VAL A 122 30.09 26.78 1.57
C VAL A 122 29.49 27.10 2.95
N ALA A 123 29.20 28.39 3.20
CA ALA A 123 28.65 28.82 4.49
C ALA A 123 27.27 28.22 4.80
N GLN A 124 26.40 28.09 3.78
CA GLN A 124 25.07 27.48 3.94
C GLN A 124 25.18 25.96 4.13
N ALA A 125 26.10 25.30 3.43
CA ALA A 125 26.33 23.86 3.58
C ALA A 125 26.83 23.50 4.99
N GLN A 126 27.74 24.31 5.55
CA GLN A 126 28.26 24.14 6.91
C GLN A 126 27.18 24.36 7.98
N GLU A 127 26.38 25.41 7.82
CA GLU A 127 25.28 25.74 8.74
C GLU A 127 24.21 24.63 8.74
N LEU A 128 23.82 24.13 7.56
CA LEU A 128 22.86 23.05 7.45
C LEU A 128 23.43 21.71 7.96
N ALA A 129 24.69 21.39 7.69
CA ALA A 129 25.33 20.19 8.23
C ALA A 129 25.37 20.19 9.75
N THR A 130 25.65 21.34 10.37
CA THR A 130 25.62 21.52 11.82
C THR A 130 24.21 21.30 12.37
N ARG A 131 23.18 21.87 11.71
CA ARG A 131 21.78 21.65 12.11
C ARG A 131 21.34 20.19 11.97
N LEU A 132 21.78 19.49 10.94
CA LEU A 132 21.50 18.06 10.74
C LEU A 132 22.09 17.22 11.88
N VAL A 133 23.32 17.49 12.28
CA VAL A 133 23.96 16.81 13.42
C VAL A 133 23.23 17.13 14.72
N LEU A 134 22.86 18.40 14.96
CA LEU A 134 22.08 18.78 16.13
C LEU A 134 20.71 18.09 16.19
N TRP A 135 20.02 17.95 15.05
CA TRP A 135 18.76 17.20 14.97
C TRP A 135 18.95 15.70 15.21
N ARG A 136 20.07 15.13 14.73
CA ARG A 136 20.39 13.71 14.92
C ARG A 136 20.66 13.36 16.38
N ASP A 137 21.33 14.26 17.09
CA ASP A 137 21.86 14.01 18.43
C ASP A 137 20.93 14.53 19.55
N GLY A 138 19.83 15.21 19.21
CA GLY A 138 18.85 15.80 20.13
C GLY A 138 17.51 15.06 20.18
#